data_AF-A0A367RB46-F1
#
_entry.id   AF-A0A367RB46-F1
#
_cell.length_a   1.000
_cell.length_b   1.000
_cell.length_c   1.000
_cell.angle_alpha   90.00
_cell.angle_beta   90.00
_cell.angle_gamma   90.00
#
_symmetry.space_group_name_H-M   'P 1'
#
loop_
_entity.id
_entity.type
_entity.pdbx_description
1 polymer ?
#
loop_
_entity_poly.entity_id
_entity_poly.type
_entity_poly.pdbx_seq_one_letter_code
_entity_poly.pdbx_strand_id
1 'polypeptide(L)' 'MVNQKWAVKRLTVNLTATETQKLSQYCAKTGRPMNDVIRELLRSLKVDRDEAWEISPDSEVSELARLQK' A
#
# COMPACT_ATOMS: atom_id res chain seq x y z
N MET A 1 4.14 17.39 -16.58
CA MET A 1 4.14 15.94 -16.31
C MET A 1 4.75 15.72 -14.94
N VAL A 2 3.92 15.59 -13.90
CA VAL A 2 4.43 15.33 -12.55
C VAL A 2 4.93 13.90 -12.51
N ASN A 3 6.26 13.75 -12.53
CA ASN A 3 6.94 12.50 -12.25
C ASN A 3 6.77 12.22 -10.75
N GLN A 4 5.57 11.81 -10.35
CA GLN A 4 5.31 11.17 -9.06
C GLN A 4 6.05 9.84 -9.11
N LYS A 5 7.37 9.88 -8.86
CA LYS A 5 8.19 8.71 -8.55
C LYS A 5 7.54 8.11 -7.30
N TRP A 6 6.63 7.16 -7.50
CA TRP A 6 5.86 6.54 -6.43
C TRP A 6 6.88 5.94 -5.47
N ALA A 7 7.05 6.59 -4.32
CA ALA A 7 7.89 6.06 -3.27
C ALA A 7 7.32 4.70 -2.91
N VAL A 8 8.13 3.64 -3.09
CA VAL A 8 7.73 2.30 -2.69
C VAL A 8 7.57 2.31 -1.18
N LYS A 9 6.33 2.32 -0.70
CA LYS A 9 6.02 2.22 0.73
C LYS A 9 6.05 0.74 1.14
N ARG A 10 6.69 0.44 2.27
CA ARG A 10 6.74 -0.89 2.87
C ARG A 10 5.77 -0.93 4.04
N LEU A 11 4.92 -1.95 4.08
CA LEU A 11 3.97 -2.21 5.15
C LEU A 11 4.28 -3.58 5.74
N THR A 12 4.32 -3.67 7.06
CA THR A 12 4.39 -4.95 7.79
C THR A 12 3.00 -5.25 8.33
N VAL A 13 2.53 -6.47 8.12
CA VAL A 13 1.25 -6.97 8.66
C VAL A 13 1.49 -8.21 9.48
N ASN A 14 0.84 -8.28 10.64
CA ASN A 14 0.85 -9.49 11.46
C ASN A 14 -0.30 -10.39 11.01
N LEU A 15 0.00 -11.67 10.83
CA LEU A 15 -0.96 -12.70 10.47
C LEU A 15 -0.96 -13.76 11.54
N THR A 16 -2.10 -14.38 11.79
CA THR A 16 -2.16 -15.59 12.62
C THR A 16 -1.44 -16.75 11.93
N ALA A 17 -1.09 -17.79 12.70
CA ALA A 17 -0.41 -18.96 12.14
C ALA A 17 -1.22 -19.64 11.02
N THR A 18 -2.54 -19.71 11.20
CA THR A 18 -3.47 -20.31 10.22
C THR A 18 -3.55 -19.51 8.93
N GLU A 19 -3.62 -18.18 9.02
CA GLU A 19 -3.63 -17.28 7.85
C GLU A 19 -2.30 -17.35 7.09
N THR A 20 -1.18 -17.36 7.82
CA THR A 20 0.17 -17.50 7.25
C THR A 20 0.31 -18.82 6.49
N GLN A 21 -0.17 -19.92 7.07
CA GLN A 21 -0.15 -21.24 6.42
C GLN A 21 -1.00 -21.26 5.15
N LYS A 22 -2.21 -20.68 5.20
CA LYS A 22 -3.10 -20.59 4.04
C LYS A 22 -2.46 -19.79 2.90
N LEU A 23 -1.86 -18.64 3.23
CA LEU A 23 -1.17 -17.80 2.26
C LEU A 23 0.05 -18.52 1.66
N SER A 24 0.84 -19.21 2.47
CA SER A 24 1.98 -20.02 2.02
C SER A 24 1.57 -21.14 1.06
N GLN A 25 0.52 -21.90 1.40
CA GLN A 25 -0.01 -22.96 0.52
C GLN A 25 -0.52 -22.39 -0.81
N TYR A 26 -1.17 -21.24 -0.79
CA TYR A 26 -1.64 -20.59 -2.01
C TYR A 26 -0.46 -20.14 -2.91
N CYS A 27 0.59 -19.57 -2.30
CA CYS A 27 1.80 -19.20 -3.02
C CYS A 27 2.48 -20.43 -3.64
N ALA A 28 2.57 -21.55 -2.89
CA ALA A 28 3.13 -22.81 -3.38
C ALA A 28 2.33 -23.39 -4.56
N LYS A 29 1.00 -23.32 -4.52
CA LYS A 29 0.12 -23.80 -5.59
C LYS A 29 0.22 -22.96 -6.87
N THR A 30 0.38 -21.65 -6.72
CA THR A 30 0.41 -20.71 -7.86
C THR A 30 1.81 -20.43 -8.39
N GLY A 31 2.86 -20.79 -7.63
CA GLY A 31 4.26 -20.49 -7.96
C GLY A 31 4.60 -18.99 -7.85
N ARG A 32 3.71 -18.18 -7.28
CA ARG A 32 3.89 -16.72 -7.17
C ARG A 32 4.49 -16.34 -5.81
N PRO A 33 5.34 -15.30 -5.75
CA PRO A 33 5.87 -14.83 -4.49
C PRO A 33 4.77 -14.15 -3.66
N MET A 34 4.88 -14.27 -2.33
CA MET A 34 3.86 -13.80 -1.39
C MET A 34 3.51 -12.31 -1.56
N ASN A 35 4.50 -11.46 -1.85
CA ASN A 35 4.29 -10.04 -2.10
C ASN A 35 3.46 -9.75 -3.37
N ASP A 36 3.58 -10.57 -4.42
CA ASP A 36 2.78 -10.39 -5.64
C ASP A 36 1.33 -10.80 -5.38
N VAL A 37 1.15 -11.93 -4.69
CA VAL A 37 -0.17 -12.42 -4.27
C VAL A 37 -0.88 -11.38 -3.41
N ILE A 38 -0.22 -10.84 -2.37
CA ILE A 38 -0.81 -9.80 -1.51
C ILE A 38 -1.16 -8.56 -2.33
N ARG A 39 -0.28 -8.10 -3.23
CA ARG A 39 -0.56 -6.93 -4.09
C ARG A 39 -1.77 -7.14 -5.00
N GLU A 40 -1.91 -8.32 -5.58
CA GLU A 40 -3.04 -8.67 -6.45
C GLU A 40 -4.34 -8.77 -5.66
N LEU A 41 -4.33 -9.40 -4.49
CA LEU A 41 -5.47 -9.47 -3.60
C LEU A 41 -5.92 -8.08 -3.16
N LEU A 42 -4.99 -7.22 -2.74
CA LEU A 42 -5.30 -5.83 -2.37
C LEU A 42 -5.93 -5.03 -3.52
N ARG A 43 -5.44 -5.19 -4.76
CA ARG A 43 -6.03 -4.53 -5.94
C ARG A 43 -7.41 -5.05 -6.29
N SER A 44 -7.73 -6.28 -5.90
CA SER A 44 -9.01 -6.92 -6.18
C SER A 44 -10.09 -6.52 -5.17
N LEU A 45 -9.69 -5.96 -4.02
CA LEU A 45 -10.62 -5.40 -3.05
C LEU A 45 -11.30 -4.17 -3.66
N LYS A 46 -12.65 -4.14 -3.61
CA LYS A 46 -13.40 -2.92 -3.91
C LYS A 46 -13.08 -1.91 -2.81
N VAL A 47 -12.55 -0.77 -3.21
CA VAL A 47 -12.42 0.38 -2.32
C VAL A 47 -13.77 1.10 -2.38
N ASP A 48 -14.58 0.98 -1.34
CA ASP A 48 -15.74 1.85 -1.15
C ASP A 48 -15.18 3.27 -0.94
N ARG A 49 -15.17 4.02 -2.03
CA ARG A 49 -14.48 5.29 -2.17
C ARG A 49 -15.40 6.41 -1.68
N ASP A 50 -15.64 6.48 -0.38
CA ASP A 50 -16.31 7.64 0.24
C ASP A 50 -15.37 8.51 1.08
N GLU A 51 -14.18 8.03 1.46
CA GLU A 51 -13.18 8.88 2.11
C GLU A 51 -11.91 8.92 1.27
N ALA A 52 -11.93 9.78 0.26
CA ALA A 52 -10.70 10.24 -0.34
C ALA A 52 -9.85 10.86 0.77
N TRP A 53 -8.75 10.20 1.13
CA TRP A 53 -7.59 10.87 1.72
C TRP A 53 -7.01 11.79 0.63
N GLU A 54 -7.74 12.88 0.38
CA GLU A 54 -7.19 14.06 -0.26
C GLU A 54 -6.01 14.46 0.62
N ILE A 55 -4.80 14.18 0.16
CA ILE A 55 -3.63 14.90 0.65
C ILE A 55 -3.90 16.33 0.21
N SER A 56 -4.59 17.10 1.06
CA SER A 56 -4.87 18.50 0.82
C SER A 56 -3.53 19.19 0.55
N PRO A 57 -3.40 19.96 -0.54
CA PRO A 57 -2.21 20.75 -0.82
C PRO A 57 -1.79 21.70 0.31
N ASP A 58 -2.69 21.94 1.27
CA ASP A 58 -2.53 22.92 2.37
C ASP A 58 -2.03 22.30 3.69
N SER A 59 -1.49 21.08 3.69
CA SER A 59 -0.82 20.53 4.88
C SER A 59 0.39 21.41 5.26
N GLU A 60 0.51 21.77 6.55
CA GLU A 60 1.58 22.59 7.17
C GLU A 60 3.02 22.24 6.72
N VAL A 61 3.22 21.00 6.25
CA VAL A 61 4.48 20.53 5.68
C VAL A 61 4.92 21.36 4.45
N SER A 62 3.96 21.86 3.66
CA SER A 62 4.22 22.79 2.54
C SER A 62 4.54 24.21 3.00
N GLU A 63 4.00 24.65 4.14
CA GLU A 63 4.20 26.00 4.69
C GLU A 63 5.60 26.12 5.35
N LEU A 64 6.02 25.09 6.07
CA LEU A 64 7.38 25.01 6.65
C LEU A 64 8.48 24.95 5.57
N ALA A 65 8.19 24.35 4.41
CA ALA A 65 9.12 24.33 3.27
C ALA A 65 9.27 25.70 2.60
N ARG A 66 8.30 26.60 2.75
CA ARG A 66 8.36 27.98 2.21
C ARG A 66 9.06 28.97 3.15
N LEU A 67 9.09 28.69 4.45
CA LEU A 67 9.72 29.54 5.47
C LEU A 67 11.24 29.36 5.61
N GLN A 68 11.87 28.43 4.87
CA GLN A 68 13.32 28.26 4.85
C GLN A 68 14.04 29.05 3.73
N LYS A 69 13.46 30.15 3.24
CA LYS A 69 14.13 31.10 2.35
C LYS A 69 14.30 32.46 3.01
#